data_AF-A0AB39RWJ0-F1
#
_entry.id   AF-A0AB39RWJ0-F1
#
_cell.length_a   1.000
_cell.length_b   1.000
_cell.length_c   1.000
_cell.angle_alpha   90.00
_cell.angle_beta   90.00
_cell.angle_gamma   90.00
#
_symmetry.space_group_name_H-M   'P 1'
#
loop_
_entity.id
_entity.type
_entity.pdbx_description
1 polymer ?
#
loop_
_entity_poly.entity_id
_entity_poly.type
_entity_poly.pdbx_seq_one_letter_code
_entity_poly.pdbx_strand_id
1 'polypeptide(L)'
;MADADQLFARLAEDLEPRGAKLSKMFGMPCLKDPNGKAFVGLHKGELVVRLHRDTPEHAEALALAGAHLFDPMGGRPMKDWICVPLAASAHWLPLTEAARAQPR
;
A
#
# COMPACT_ATOMS: atom_id res chain seq x y z
N MET A 1 19.24 -9.28 -4.00
CA MET A 1 18.44 -8.35 -3.17
C MET A 1 17.19 -8.05 -3.97
N ALA A 2 16.01 -8.34 -3.43
CA ALA A 2 14.77 -7.95 -4.10
C ALA A 2 14.57 -6.45 -3.85
N ASP A 3 14.51 -5.67 -4.91
CA ASP A 3 14.25 -4.23 -4.81
C ASP A 3 12.75 -4.01 -4.59
N ALA A 4 12.41 -3.10 -3.67
CA ALA A 4 11.03 -2.74 -3.36
C ALA A 4 10.25 -2.31 -4.62
N ASP A 5 10.90 -1.57 -5.52
CA ASP A 5 10.35 -1.18 -6.82
C ASP A 5 10.03 -2.37 -7.73
N GLN A 6 10.88 -3.40 -7.76
CA GLN A 6 10.61 -4.61 -8.55
C GLN A 6 9.43 -5.39 -7.98
N LEU A 7 9.37 -5.56 -6.66
CA LEU A 7 8.23 -6.21 -6.02
C LEU A 7 6.94 -5.43 -6.26
N PHE A 8 6.99 -4.11 -6.14
CA PHE A 8 5.85 -3.24 -6.40
C PHE A 8 5.38 -3.33 -7.87
N ALA A 9 6.32 -3.34 -8.82
CA ALA A 9 6.01 -3.51 -10.23
C ALA A 9 5.30 -4.84 -10.50
N ARG A 10 5.81 -5.95 -9.93
CA ARG A 10 5.16 -7.27 -10.05
C ARG A 10 3.75 -7.28 -9.42
N LEU A 11 3.59 -6.57 -8.31
CA LEU A 11 2.29 -6.41 -7.63
C LEU A 11 1.31 -5.61 -8.50
N ALA A 12 1.81 -4.59 -9.21
CA ALA A 12 1.04 -3.83 -10.20
C ALA A 12 0.57 -4.73 -11.35
N GLU A 13 1.47 -5.54 -11.91
CA GLU A 13 1.18 -6.47 -13.00
C GLU A 13 0.14 -7.52 -12.60
N ASP A 14 0.20 -8.06 -11.37
CA ASP A 14 -0.79 -9.03 -10.87
C ASP A 14 -2.19 -8.42 -10.68
N LEU A 15 -2.23 -7.14 -10.33
CA LEU A 15 -3.49 -6.43 -10.06
C LEU A 15 -4.08 -5.72 -11.28
N GLU A 16 -3.29 -5.50 -12.34
CA GLU A 16 -3.72 -4.95 -13.62
C GLU A 16 -4.91 -5.70 -14.24
N PRO A 17 -4.89 -7.05 -14.39
CA PRO A 17 -6.04 -7.79 -14.93
C PRO A 17 -7.28 -7.70 -14.04
N ARG A 18 -7.11 -7.36 -12.76
CA ARG A 18 -8.19 -7.11 -11.81
C ARG A 18 -8.67 -5.64 -11.86
N GLY A 19 -8.14 -4.82 -12.76
CA GLY A 19 -8.56 -3.42 -12.98
C GLY A 19 -7.79 -2.38 -12.15
N ALA A 20 -6.72 -2.76 -11.46
CA ALA A 20 -5.81 -1.75 -10.89
C ALA A 20 -5.02 -1.07 -12.01
N LYS A 21 -4.76 0.23 -11.87
CA LYS A 21 -3.96 1.01 -12.81
C LYS A 21 -2.75 1.60 -12.11
N LEU A 22 -1.57 1.32 -12.66
CA LEU A 22 -0.34 1.98 -12.25
C LEU A 22 -0.42 3.48 -12.60
N SER A 23 -0.10 4.32 -11.63
CA SER A 23 -0.14 5.77 -11.70
C SER A 23 0.97 6.33 -10.82
N LYS A 24 1.09 7.66 -10.77
CA LYS A 24 1.90 8.35 -9.77
C LYS A 24 0.99 9.23 -8.90
N MET A 25 1.34 9.35 -7.62
CA MET A 25 0.71 10.24 -6.64
C MET A 25 1.82 10.91 -5.86
N PHE A 26 1.86 12.24 -5.77
CA PHE A 26 2.95 12.97 -5.08
C PHE A 26 4.37 12.57 -5.52
N GLY A 27 4.56 12.27 -6.81
CA GLY A 27 5.87 11.85 -7.36
C GLY A 27 6.25 10.39 -7.10
N MET A 28 5.53 9.68 -6.23
CA MET A 28 5.75 8.26 -5.95
C MET A 28 4.84 7.36 -6.81
N PRO A 29 5.29 6.15 -7.18
CA PRO A 29 4.46 5.19 -7.91
C PRO A 29 3.32 4.67 -7.02
N CYS A 30 2.12 4.58 -7.60
CA CYS A 30 0.90 4.18 -6.90
C CYS A 30 -0.04 3.37 -7.80
N LEU A 31 -0.92 2.59 -7.18
CA LEU A 31 -1.99 1.85 -7.83
C LEU A 31 -3.33 2.53 -7.52
N LYS A 32 -4.08 2.79 -8.60
CA LYS A 32 -5.44 3.31 -8.56
C LYS A 32 -6.43 2.21 -8.87
N ASP A 33 -7.53 2.18 -8.16
CA ASP A 33 -8.62 1.26 -8.41
C ASP A 33 -9.33 1.65 -9.73
N PRO A 34 -10.24 0.81 -10.26
CA PRO A 34 -11.00 1.15 -11.47
C PRO A 34 -11.75 2.49 -11.40
N ASN A 35 -12.02 3.00 -10.20
CA ASN A 35 -12.71 4.28 -9.96
C ASN A 35 -11.74 5.46 -9.77
N GLY A 36 -10.43 5.23 -9.98
CA GLY A 36 -9.41 6.27 -9.99
C GLY A 36 -8.89 6.67 -8.60
N LYS A 37 -9.31 6.03 -7.51
CA LYS A 37 -8.78 6.30 -6.17
C LYS A 37 -7.53 5.46 -5.92
N ALA A 38 -6.49 6.09 -5.37
CA ALA A 38 -5.31 5.34 -4.97
C ALA A 38 -5.62 4.52 -3.71
N PHE A 39 -5.17 3.27 -3.73
CA PHE A 39 -5.32 2.35 -2.61
C PHE A 39 -3.97 1.75 -2.17
N VAL A 40 -2.97 1.78 -3.03
CA VAL A 40 -1.59 1.38 -2.70
C VAL A 40 -0.59 2.32 -3.38
N GLY A 41 0.59 2.50 -2.79
CA GLY A 41 1.76 3.05 -3.45
C GLY A 41 3.06 2.57 -2.82
N LEU A 42 4.18 3.07 -3.32
CA LEU A 42 5.49 2.78 -2.79
C LEU A 42 6.19 4.07 -2.39
N HIS A 43 6.52 4.22 -1.11
CA HIS A 43 7.20 5.38 -0.57
C HIS A 43 8.51 4.97 0.08
N LYS A 44 9.65 5.52 -0.38
CA LYS A 44 10.98 5.26 0.19
C LYS A 44 11.34 3.77 0.33
N GLY A 45 10.82 2.91 -0.55
CA GLY A 45 11.04 1.45 -0.52
C GLY A 45 10.09 0.69 0.40
N GLU A 46 9.04 1.33 0.88
CA GLU A 46 7.99 0.75 1.72
C GLU A 46 6.65 0.81 1.00
N LEU A 47 5.85 -0.26 1.14
CA LEU A 47 4.52 -0.30 0.57
C LEU A 47 3.58 0.53 1.43
N VAL A 48 2.96 1.52 0.83
CA VAL A 48 1.94 2.36 1.46
C VAL A 48 0.58 1.85 1.03
N VAL A 49 -0.17 1.24 1.93
CA VAL A 49 -1.48 0.64 1.65
C VAL A 49 -2.58 1.34 2.45
N ARG A 50 -3.71 1.61 1.78
CA ARG A 50 -4.87 2.25 2.41
C ARG A 50 -5.73 1.21 3.09
N LEU A 51 -5.66 1.14 4.41
CA LEU A 51 -6.49 0.30 5.27
C LEU A 51 -7.21 1.24 6.22
N HIS A 52 -8.54 1.33 6.12
CA HIS A 52 -9.33 2.21 6.96
C HIS A 52 -9.02 1.93 8.42
N ARG A 53 -8.87 3.00 9.21
CA ARG A 53 -8.77 2.87 10.66
C ARG A 53 -9.93 2.02 11.18
N ASP A 54 -9.69 1.32 12.29
CA ASP A 54 -10.68 0.47 12.96
C ASP A 54 -11.05 -0.82 12.18
N THR A 55 -10.33 -1.16 11.11
CA THR A 55 -10.44 -2.47 10.43
C THR A 55 -9.42 -3.48 11.00
N PRO A 56 -9.74 -4.79 11.01
CA PRO A 56 -8.80 -5.81 11.47
C PRO A 56 -7.52 -5.79 10.63
N GLU A 57 -7.63 -5.57 9.32
CA GLU A 57 -6.46 -5.58 8.44
C GLU A 57 -5.53 -4.39 8.71
N HIS A 58 -6.06 -3.23 9.09
CA HIS A 58 -5.25 -2.09 9.54
C HIS A 58 -4.46 -2.46 10.80
N ALA A 59 -5.10 -3.10 11.78
CA ALA A 59 -4.42 -3.52 13.02
C ALA A 59 -3.35 -4.59 12.74
N GLU A 60 -3.65 -5.56 11.87
CA GLU A 60 -2.69 -6.58 11.44
C GLU A 60 -1.49 -5.99 10.70
N ALA A 61 -1.73 -5.07 9.77
CA ALA A 61 -0.66 -4.38 9.05
C ALA A 61 0.24 -3.58 9.99
N LEU A 62 -0.35 -2.86 10.95
CA LEU A 62 0.40 -2.07 11.93
C LEU A 62 1.14 -2.94 12.96
N ALA A 63 0.69 -4.19 13.18
CA ALA A 63 1.38 -5.15 14.03
C ALA A 63 2.64 -5.76 13.38
N LEU A 64 2.85 -5.56 12.07
CA LEU A 64 4.04 -6.04 11.38
C LEU A 64 5.29 -5.30 11.87
N ALA A 65 6.40 -6.03 11.98
CA ALA A 65 7.67 -5.46 12.41
C ALA A 65 8.14 -4.36 11.44
N GLY A 66 8.28 -3.13 11.97
CA GLY A 66 8.69 -1.95 11.20
C GLY A 66 7.57 -1.23 10.44
N ALA A 67 6.34 -1.75 10.48
CA ALA A 67 5.21 -1.04 9.92
C ALA A 67 4.84 0.18 10.76
N HIS A 68 4.35 1.23 10.09
CA HIS A 68 4.00 2.50 10.73
C HIS A 68 2.95 3.26 9.93
N LEU A 69 2.35 4.29 10.52
CA LEU A 69 1.39 5.14 9.82
C LEU A 69 2.09 5.98 8.73
N PHE A 70 1.48 6.08 7.56
CA PHE A 70 2.03 6.87 6.47
C PHE A 70 2.00 8.37 6.79
N ASP A 71 3.17 8.98 6.89
CA ASP A 71 3.35 10.42 7.13
C ASP A 71 4.22 11.06 6.04
N PRO A 72 3.64 11.43 4.89
CA PRO A 72 4.41 12.03 3.80
C PRO A 72 4.88 13.46 4.10
N MET A 73 4.21 14.16 5.02
CA MET A 73 4.47 15.57 5.34
C MET A 73 5.26 15.77 6.65
N GLY A 74 5.56 14.71 7.39
CA GLY A 74 6.38 14.73 8.61
C GLY A 74 5.72 15.45 9.79
N GLY A 75 4.39 15.43 9.87
CA GLY A 75 3.65 16.11 10.93
C GLY A 75 2.17 15.80 10.98
N ARG A 76 1.63 15.04 10.01
CA ARG A 76 0.23 14.61 10.02
C ARG A 76 0.11 13.21 9.44
N PRO A 77 0.34 12.17 10.27
CA PRO A 77 0.17 10.78 9.83
C PRO A 77 -1.27 10.54 9.35
N MET A 78 -1.38 9.93 8.19
CA MET A 78 -2.64 9.48 7.62
C MET A 78 -3.04 8.18 8.32
N LYS A 79 -4.07 8.26 9.17
CA LYS A 79 -4.52 7.12 9.99
C LYS A 79 -5.11 5.96 9.20
N ASP A 80 -5.47 6.19 7.94
CA ASP A 80 -6.03 5.16 7.06
C ASP A 80 -4.97 4.54 6.14
N TRP A 81 -3.70 4.86 6.34
CA TRP A 81 -2.61 4.43 5.48
C TRP A 81 -1.46 3.88 6.30
N ILE A 82 -1.03 2.67 5.97
CA ILE A 82 0.06 1.97 6.63
C ILE A 82 1.24 1.84 5.67
N CYS A 83 2.42 2.23 6.12
CA CYS A 83 3.71 1.88 5.52
C CYS A 83 4.13 0.49 6.00
N VAL A 84 4.42 -0.41 5.07
CA VAL A 84 4.89 -1.76 5.31
C VAL A 84 6.27 -1.92 4.70
N PRO A 85 7.31 -2.21 5.50
CA PRO A 85 8.67 -2.31 4.99
C PRO A 85 8.85 -3.52 4.08
N LEU A 86 9.88 -3.48 3.23
CA LEU A 86 10.29 -4.59 2.37
C LEU A 86 10.53 -5.90 3.13
N ALA A 87 10.98 -5.82 4.39
CA ALA A 87 11.15 -6.97 5.27
C ALA A 87 9.85 -7.76 5.50
N ALA A 88 8.69 -7.09 5.42
CA ALA A 88 7.36 -7.68 5.51
C ALA A 88 6.67 -7.80 4.14
N SER A 89 7.45 -7.86 3.05
CA SER A 89 6.94 -7.95 1.66
C SER A 89 6.04 -9.16 1.39
N ALA A 90 6.19 -10.24 2.17
CA ALA A 90 5.27 -11.38 2.13
C ALA A 90 3.80 -10.98 2.38
N HIS A 91 3.55 -9.90 3.13
CA HIS A 91 2.22 -9.40 3.44
C HIS A 91 1.71 -8.35 2.44
N TRP A 92 2.53 -7.90 1.48
CA TRP A 92 2.15 -6.80 0.58
C TRP A 92 0.94 -7.16 -0.29
N LEU A 93 0.93 -8.35 -0.88
CA LEU A 93 -0.19 -8.83 -1.69
C LEU A 93 -1.49 -8.96 -0.89
N PRO A 94 -1.55 -9.71 0.23
CA PRO A 94 -2.79 -9.86 1.00
C PRO A 94 -3.31 -8.53 1.56
N LEU A 95 -2.42 -7.64 2.02
CA LEU A 95 -2.83 -6.30 2.48
C LEU A 95 -3.40 -5.45 1.33
N THR A 96 -2.84 -5.58 0.13
CA THR A 96 -3.35 -4.88 -1.05
C THR A 96 -4.73 -5.40 -1.46
N GLU A 97 -4.96 -6.72 -1.40
CA GLU A 97 -6.27 -7.30 -1.65
C GLU A 97 -7.29 -6.87 -0.59
N ALA A 98 -6.91 -6.84 0.69
CA ALA A 98 -7.73 -6.29 1.76
C ALA A 98 -8.12 -4.83 1.51
N ALA A 99 -7.17 -3.97 1.15
CA ALA A 99 -7.42 -2.57 0.82
C ALA A 99 -8.41 -2.37 -0.34
N ARG A 100 -8.46 -3.32 -1.27
CA ARG A 100 -9.44 -3.33 -2.37
C ARG A 100 -10.82 -3.83 -1.95
N ALA A 101 -10.88 -4.75 -1.00
CA ALA A 101 -12.13 -5.30 -0.47
C ALA A 101 -12.85 -4.31 0.46
N GLN A 102 -12.10 -3.39 1.10
CA GLN A 102 -12.70 -2.40 1.99
C GLN A 102 -13.62 -1.42 1.24
N PRO A 103 -14.78 -1.10 1.84
CA PRO A 103 -15.73 -0.15 1.26
C PRO A 103 -15.07 1.23 1.06
N ARG A 104 -15.55 1.93 0.04
CA ARG A 104 -14.88 3.11 -0.53
C ARG A 104 -14.94 4.36 0.33
#